data_AF-A0A5E7F1A3-F1
#
_entry.id   AF-A0A5E7F1A3-F1
#
_cell.length_a   1.000
_cell.length_b   1.000
_cell.length_c   1.000
_cell.angle_alpha   90.00
_cell.angle_beta   90.00
_cell.angle_gamma   90.00
#
_symmetry.space_group_name_H-M   'P 1'
#
loop_
_entity.id
_entity.type
_entity.pdbx_description
1 polymer ?
#
loop_
_entity_poly.entity_id
_entity_poly.type
_entity_poly.pdbx_seq_one_letter_code
_entity_poly.pdbx_strand_id
1 'polypeptide(L)'
;MELKAALKDYTASEFQALVNKIWAVDLPKPDHDKLINHFDRIAGHPRGADLLFYSTDEHISNSPQAVVHHVRTWHHQQGIPAFKGEDIPAAKPPVAPLTPLARSLAEVEKIAADVAVSGHVLEEAFSHFEQQIESFQRQQDTLRDIPKQESGIRTLEHAQREALIAARKFEFWKMRVEFVQSGAQRNLTYARSEQAQWQGVIQKINAIRDRYVTRLASMTQRHRTLHDEAEALLIKAHQRLIHSRSSTQTMHTISASLAFADKRPDLLLNGGSPVLLLSQQVALLKAIRSVVADFSWQNTSGEPNTGSQQAALLNFAFTSRADTQVFGLSAPLAELLPIEGQDWQYLAASRGEVDLPFRMGTATVPVTPGKMFHGLRELETLSQVYLTACNGCPSISGVRVRAVTQDQHLNRFSFTPEGAATVTVHWSTTDSLESAQSLRIGFVHSAPVPTIEALADRAHDRFDDYILVFPVESGLDPLYIVFNRPPN
;
A
#
# COMPACT_ATOMS: atom_id res chain seq x y z
N MET A 1 -21.07 -3.76 -26.42
CA MET A 1 -21.51 -5.09 -26.00
C MET A 1 -23.02 -5.17 -26.16
N GLU A 2 -23.54 -6.24 -26.75
CA GLU A 2 -24.99 -6.49 -26.80
C GLU A 2 -25.45 -7.21 -25.54
N LEU A 3 -26.54 -6.73 -24.92
CA LEU A 3 -27.13 -7.34 -23.74
C LEU A 3 -28.22 -8.36 -24.14
N LYS A 4 -28.09 -9.60 -23.67
CA LYS A 4 -29.05 -10.68 -23.95
C LYS A 4 -30.04 -10.81 -22.79
N ALA A 5 -31.27 -11.20 -23.10
CA ALA A 5 -32.38 -11.15 -22.15
C ALA A 5 -32.32 -12.21 -21.04
N ALA A 6 -31.63 -13.34 -21.25
CA ALA A 6 -31.50 -14.40 -20.26
C ALA A 6 -30.06 -14.94 -20.19
N LEU A 7 -29.67 -15.43 -19.00
CA LEU A 7 -28.34 -16.00 -18.76
C LEU A 7 -28.00 -17.15 -19.72
N LYS A 8 -28.98 -18.01 -20.01
CA LYS A 8 -28.86 -19.14 -20.95
C LYS A 8 -28.52 -18.75 -22.39
N ASP A 9 -28.67 -17.47 -22.75
CA ASP A 9 -28.32 -16.97 -24.08
C ASP A 9 -26.85 -16.54 -24.15
N TYR A 10 -26.20 -16.34 -23.00
CA TYR A 10 -24.78 -16.03 -22.87
C TYR A 10 -23.93 -17.29 -22.86
N THR A 11 -22.85 -17.30 -23.64
CA THR A 11 -21.70 -18.18 -23.38
C THR A 11 -20.95 -17.69 -22.14
N ALA A 12 -20.15 -18.56 -21.53
CA ALA A 12 -19.33 -18.21 -20.36
C ALA A 12 -18.43 -16.99 -20.60
N SER A 13 -17.81 -16.89 -21.79
CA SER A 13 -16.93 -15.77 -22.17
C SER A 13 -17.70 -14.46 -22.34
N GLU A 14 -18.91 -14.50 -22.91
CA GLU A 14 -19.74 -13.31 -23.06
C GLU A 14 -20.24 -12.81 -21.70
N PHE A 15 -20.63 -13.72 -20.80
CA PHE A 15 -21.02 -13.34 -19.45
C PHE A 15 -19.83 -12.78 -18.65
N GLN A 16 -18.65 -13.38 -18.79
CA GLN A 16 -17.41 -12.85 -18.21
C GLN A 16 -17.11 -11.43 -18.72
N ALA A 17 -17.32 -11.16 -20.01
CA ALA A 17 -17.14 -9.83 -20.57
C ALA A 17 -18.12 -8.80 -19.96
N LEU A 18 -19.35 -9.21 -19.64
CA LEU A 18 -20.33 -8.36 -18.96
C LEU A 18 -19.84 -8.00 -17.55
N VAL A 19 -19.41 -9.00 -16.77
CA VAL A 19 -18.90 -8.78 -15.40
C VAL A 19 -17.64 -7.91 -15.41
N ASN A 20 -16.71 -8.18 -16.33
CA ASN A 20 -15.51 -7.35 -16.51
C ASN A 20 -15.87 -5.90 -16.84
N LYS A 21 -16.88 -5.68 -17.70
CA LYS A 21 -17.33 -4.33 -18.08
C LYS A 21 -17.96 -3.58 -16.89
N ILE A 22 -18.70 -4.28 -16.02
CA ILE A 22 -19.20 -3.70 -14.77
C ILE A 22 -18.03 -3.32 -13.85
N TRP A 23 -17.02 -4.17 -13.73
CA TRP A 23 -15.88 -3.95 -12.83
C TRP A 23 -14.87 -2.90 -13.33
N ALA A 24 -14.87 -2.59 -14.64
CA ALA A 24 -14.00 -1.55 -15.20
C ALA A 24 -14.39 -0.13 -14.78
N VAL A 25 -15.66 0.10 -14.42
CA VAL A 25 -16.21 1.41 -14.01
C VAL A 25 -15.84 2.54 -14.99
N ASP A 26 -15.84 2.25 -16.29
CA ASP A 26 -15.40 3.14 -17.37
C ASP A 26 -16.58 3.83 -18.09
N LEU A 27 -17.76 3.85 -17.46
CA LEU A 27 -18.99 4.43 -17.99
C LEU A 27 -19.60 5.44 -17.01
N PRO A 28 -20.38 6.43 -17.50
CA PRO A 28 -21.18 7.29 -16.63
C PRO A 28 -22.11 6.49 -15.74
N LYS A 29 -22.31 6.96 -14.50
CA LYS A 29 -23.17 6.33 -13.48
C LYS A 29 -24.51 5.75 -14.01
N PRO A 30 -25.35 6.50 -14.75
CA PRO A 30 -26.63 5.97 -15.22
C PRO A 30 -26.50 4.79 -16.18
N ASP A 31 -25.41 4.70 -16.94
CA ASP A 31 -25.17 3.58 -17.86
C ASP A 31 -24.50 2.41 -17.15
N HIS A 32 -23.67 2.69 -16.14
CA HIS A 32 -23.11 1.67 -15.25
C HIS A 32 -24.21 0.99 -14.41
N ASP A 33 -25.14 1.76 -13.85
CA ASP A 33 -26.30 1.26 -13.10
C ASP A 33 -27.17 0.33 -13.97
N LYS A 34 -27.33 0.62 -15.27
CA LYS A 34 -28.04 -0.27 -16.20
C LYS A 34 -27.35 -1.63 -16.33
N LEU A 35 -26.02 -1.69 -16.32
CA LEU A 35 -25.28 -2.94 -16.40
C LEU A 35 -25.42 -3.76 -15.12
N ILE A 36 -25.39 -3.11 -13.95
CA ILE A 36 -25.62 -3.76 -12.65
C ILE A 36 -27.03 -4.34 -12.58
N ASN A 37 -28.04 -3.54 -12.94
CA ASN A 37 -29.44 -3.96 -12.95
C ASN A 37 -29.69 -5.10 -13.96
N HIS A 38 -29.01 -5.07 -15.10
CA HIS A 38 -29.06 -6.15 -16.08
C HIS A 38 -28.49 -7.44 -15.51
N PHE A 39 -27.33 -7.38 -14.85
CA PHE A 39 -26.73 -8.52 -14.16
C PHE A 39 -27.69 -9.09 -13.11
N ASP A 40 -28.25 -8.25 -12.25
CA ASP A 40 -29.18 -8.65 -11.18
C ASP A 40 -30.37 -9.46 -11.72
N ARG A 41 -30.94 -8.96 -12.82
CA ARG A 41 -32.09 -9.58 -13.49
C ARG A 41 -31.79 -10.96 -14.07
N ILE A 42 -30.60 -11.15 -14.66
CA ILE A 42 -30.28 -12.39 -15.38
C ILE A 42 -29.53 -13.41 -14.52
N ALA A 43 -28.86 -12.99 -13.44
CA ALA A 43 -27.94 -13.86 -12.69
C ALA A 43 -28.62 -15.04 -12.01
N GLY A 44 -29.94 -15.01 -11.78
CA GLY A 44 -30.74 -16.12 -11.22
C GLY A 44 -30.42 -16.51 -9.77
N HIS A 45 -29.31 -16.02 -9.21
CA HIS A 45 -28.85 -16.29 -7.86
C HIS A 45 -29.62 -15.44 -6.82
N PRO A 46 -29.99 -15.97 -5.64
CA PRO A 46 -30.76 -15.23 -4.62
C PRO A 46 -30.12 -13.93 -4.13
N ARG A 47 -28.79 -13.83 -4.24
CA ARG A 47 -28.02 -12.63 -3.87
C ARG A 47 -27.92 -11.58 -5.00
N GLY A 48 -28.31 -11.93 -6.23
CA GLY A 48 -28.33 -10.97 -7.34
C GLY A 48 -27.03 -10.17 -7.50
N ALA A 49 -27.16 -8.85 -7.64
CA ALA A 49 -26.06 -7.90 -7.76
C ALA A 49 -25.10 -7.88 -6.56
N ASP A 50 -25.48 -8.36 -5.36
CA ASP A 50 -24.56 -8.44 -4.22
C ASP A 50 -23.34 -9.32 -4.51
N LEU A 51 -23.47 -10.28 -5.44
CA LEU A 51 -22.35 -11.11 -5.89
C LEU A 51 -21.22 -10.26 -6.51
N LEU A 52 -21.54 -9.09 -7.08
CA LEU A 52 -20.55 -8.20 -7.68
C LEU A 52 -19.69 -7.48 -6.63
N PHE A 53 -20.21 -7.30 -5.41
CA PHE A 53 -19.59 -6.45 -4.39
C PHE A 53 -19.10 -7.23 -3.18
N TYR A 54 -19.75 -8.36 -2.87
CA TYR A 54 -19.50 -9.15 -1.67
C TYR A 54 -19.19 -10.61 -2.04
N SER A 55 -18.02 -11.08 -1.64
CA SER A 55 -17.67 -12.50 -1.79
C SER A 55 -18.66 -13.38 -1.01
N THR A 56 -18.98 -14.55 -1.55
CA THR A 56 -19.71 -15.61 -0.84
C THR A 56 -18.81 -16.46 0.05
N ASP A 57 -17.49 -16.28 -0.05
CA ASP A 57 -16.48 -16.99 0.73
C ASP A 57 -15.47 -15.99 1.31
N GLU A 58 -15.32 -15.97 2.64
CA GLU A 58 -14.40 -15.09 3.36
C GLU A 58 -12.92 -15.32 2.99
N HIS A 59 -12.61 -16.43 2.30
CA HIS A 59 -11.26 -16.81 1.90
C HIS A 59 -10.98 -16.66 0.40
N ILE A 60 -11.97 -16.34 -0.42
CA ILE A 60 -11.79 -16.10 -1.86
C ILE A 60 -11.89 -14.60 -2.13
N SER A 61 -10.83 -14.02 -2.69
CA SER A 61 -10.84 -12.62 -3.14
C SER A 61 -11.93 -12.42 -4.19
N ASN A 62 -12.77 -11.40 -3.99
CA ASN A 62 -13.81 -11.07 -4.96
C ASN A 62 -13.14 -10.70 -6.29
N SER A 63 -13.51 -11.37 -7.37
CA SER A 63 -12.97 -11.14 -8.71
C SER A 63 -14.05 -11.43 -9.77
N PRO A 64 -13.97 -10.85 -10.97
CA PRO A 64 -14.94 -11.13 -12.03
C PRO A 64 -15.07 -12.62 -12.33
N GLN A 65 -13.96 -13.36 -12.26
CA GLN A 65 -13.93 -14.82 -12.47
C GLN A 65 -14.62 -15.57 -11.33
N ALA A 66 -14.45 -15.13 -10.09
CA ALA A 66 -15.16 -15.69 -8.93
C ALA A 66 -16.67 -15.49 -9.06
N VAL A 67 -17.13 -14.32 -9.50
CA VAL A 67 -18.56 -14.04 -9.75
C VAL A 67 -19.14 -15.02 -10.77
N VAL A 68 -18.48 -15.18 -11.93
CA VAL A 68 -18.91 -16.13 -12.96
C VAL A 68 -18.93 -17.56 -12.44
N HIS A 69 -17.92 -17.95 -11.65
CA HIS A 69 -17.85 -19.26 -11.01
C HIS A 69 -19.01 -19.50 -10.03
N HIS A 70 -19.37 -18.52 -9.20
CA HIS A 70 -20.47 -18.64 -8.24
C HIS A 70 -21.83 -18.77 -8.93
N VAL A 71 -22.10 -17.92 -9.94
CA VAL A 71 -23.33 -18.01 -10.75
C VAL A 71 -23.42 -19.38 -11.44
N ARG A 72 -22.31 -19.85 -12.03
CA ARG A 72 -22.24 -21.18 -12.67
C ARG A 72 -22.53 -22.30 -11.67
N THR A 73 -21.85 -22.28 -10.53
CA THR A 73 -21.94 -23.33 -9.50
C THR A 73 -23.34 -23.43 -8.93
N TRP A 74 -24.00 -22.30 -8.69
CA TRP A 74 -25.37 -22.28 -8.18
C TRP A 74 -26.36 -22.92 -9.17
N HIS A 75 -26.27 -22.59 -10.47
CA HIS A 75 -27.14 -23.20 -11.50
C HIS A 75 -26.89 -24.71 -11.62
N HIS A 76 -25.63 -25.14 -11.57
CA HIS A 76 -25.29 -26.56 -11.57
C HIS A 76 -25.83 -27.30 -10.34
N GLN A 77 -25.86 -26.67 -9.16
CA GLN A 77 -26.50 -27.23 -7.96
C GLN A 77 -28.02 -27.37 -8.10
N GLN A 78 -28.66 -26.51 -8.91
CA GLN A 78 -30.08 -26.63 -9.26
C GLN A 78 -30.33 -27.61 -10.43
N GLY A 79 -29.29 -28.24 -10.97
CA GLY A 79 -29.40 -29.21 -12.06
C GLY A 79 -29.67 -28.60 -13.43
N ILE A 80 -29.36 -27.31 -13.64
CA ILE A 80 -29.54 -26.61 -14.93
C ILE A 80 -28.22 -26.01 -15.42
N PRO A 81 -27.97 -25.94 -16.74
CA PRO A 81 -26.78 -25.30 -17.28
C PRO A 81 -26.88 -23.78 -17.07
N ALA A 82 -25.77 -23.15 -16.68
CA ALA A 82 -25.74 -21.70 -16.48
C ALA A 82 -25.65 -20.95 -17.82
N PHE A 83 -24.80 -21.44 -18.73
CA PHE A 83 -24.47 -20.75 -19.98
C PHE A 83 -24.86 -21.54 -21.24
N LYS A 84 -24.99 -20.82 -22.36
CA LYS A 84 -25.24 -21.37 -23.69
C LYS A 84 -24.12 -22.33 -24.10
N GLY A 85 -24.50 -23.57 -24.43
CA GLY A 85 -23.57 -24.60 -24.86
C GLY A 85 -22.73 -25.21 -23.74
N GLU A 86 -23.12 -25.00 -22.48
CA GLU A 86 -22.50 -25.65 -21.33
C GLU A 86 -23.22 -26.97 -21.03
N ASP A 87 -22.46 -28.07 -21.00
CA ASP A 87 -22.96 -29.36 -20.53
C ASP A 87 -23.06 -29.34 -18.99
N ILE A 88 -24.17 -29.84 -18.45
CA ILE A 88 -24.31 -30.04 -17.00
C ILE A 88 -23.26 -31.09 -16.61
N PRO A 89 -22.27 -30.78 -15.75
CA PRO A 89 -21.38 -31.80 -15.23
C PRO A 89 -22.25 -32.85 -14.55
N ALA A 90 -22.17 -34.11 -14.98
CA ALA A 90 -22.90 -35.22 -14.37
C ALA A 90 -22.82 -35.07 -12.85
N ALA A 91 -23.98 -34.93 -12.20
CA ALA A 91 -24.05 -34.76 -10.77
C ALA A 91 -23.12 -35.80 -10.13
N LYS A 92 -22.11 -35.36 -9.37
CA LYS A 92 -21.30 -36.28 -8.57
C LYS A 92 -22.31 -37.17 -7.86
N PRO A 93 -22.25 -38.51 -8.02
CA PRO A 93 -23.20 -39.40 -7.37
C PRO A 93 -23.25 -39.02 -5.90
N PRO A 94 -24.43 -39.01 -5.26
CA PRO A 94 -24.57 -38.55 -3.89
C PRO A 94 -23.56 -39.32 -3.03
N VAL A 95 -22.46 -38.64 -2.67
CA VAL A 95 -21.51 -39.20 -1.73
C VAL A 95 -22.31 -39.28 -0.44
N ALA A 96 -22.60 -40.49 0.02
CA ALA A 96 -23.30 -40.69 1.28
C ALA A 96 -22.66 -39.76 2.33
N PRO A 97 -23.44 -38.99 3.10
CA PRO A 97 -22.88 -38.04 4.04
C PRO A 97 -21.90 -38.78 4.94
N LEU A 98 -20.63 -38.37 4.87
CA LEU A 98 -19.56 -38.99 5.66
C LEU A 98 -20.04 -39.07 7.12
N THR A 99 -19.89 -40.25 7.72
CA THR A 99 -20.16 -40.42 9.15
C THR A 99 -19.36 -39.38 9.94
N PRO A 100 -19.81 -38.96 11.13
CA PRO A 100 -19.07 -38.01 11.95
C PRO A 100 -17.60 -38.44 12.17
N LEU A 101 -17.36 -39.74 12.33
CA LEU A 101 -16.03 -40.32 12.46
C LEU A 101 -15.20 -40.15 11.17
N ALA A 102 -15.74 -40.52 10.00
CA ALA A 102 -15.05 -40.39 8.72
C ALA A 102 -14.74 -38.93 8.38
N ARG A 103 -15.66 -38.01 8.72
CA ARG A 103 -15.45 -36.57 8.57
C ARG A 103 -14.34 -36.05 9.47
N SER A 104 -14.35 -36.43 10.74
CA SER A 104 -13.29 -36.02 11.68
C SER A 104 -11.94 -36.58 11.29
N LEU A 105 -11.87 -37.83 10.81
CA LEU A 105 -10.63 -38.43 10.32
C LEU A 105 -10.10 -37.69 9.09
N ALA A 106 -10.97 -37.40 8.11
CA ALA A 106 -10.60 -36.61 6.94
C ALA A 106 -10.13 -35.19 7.29
N GLU A 107 -10.76 -34.54 8.28
CA GLU A 107 -10.35 -33.22 8.74
C GLU A 107 -8.97 -33.24 9.44
N VAL A 108 -8.70 -34.28 10.24
CA VAL A 108 -7.38 -34.49 10.87
C VAL A 108 -6.29 -34.79 9.83
N GLU A 109 -6.61 -35.55 8.79
CA GLU A 109 -5.67 -35.83 7.70
C GLU A 109 -5.40 -34.60 6.84
N LYS A 110 -6.45 -33.83 6.51
CA LYS A 110 -6.33 -32.58 5.77
C LYS A 110 -5.47 -31.58 6.52
N ILE A 111 -5.73 -31.35 7.81
CA ILE A 111 -4.94 -30.38 8.58
C ILE A 111 -3.49 -30.83 8.73
N ALA A 112 -3.23 -32.13 8.85
CA ALA A 112 -1.86 -32.64 8.85
C ALA A 112 -1.13 -32.32 7.54
N ALA A 113 -1.80 -32.52 6.40
CA ALA A 113 -1.25 -32.20 5.08
C ALA A 113 -1.01 -30.70 4.91
N ASP A 114 -2.01 -29.86 5.23
CA ASP A 114 -1.92 -28.41 5.06
C ASP A 114 -0.82 -27.80 5.97
N VAL A 115 -0.71 -28.27 7.22
CA VAL A 115 0.37 -27.86 8.14
C VAL A 115 1.74 -28.33 7.64
N ALA A 116 1.84 -29.53 7.07
CA ALA A 116 3.09 -30.02 6.50
C ALA A 116 3.53 -29.16 5.30
N VAL A 117 2.62 -28.87 4.38
CA VAL A 117 2.87 -27.98 3.23
C VAL A 117 3.29 -26.59 3.68
N SER A 118 2.55 -25.97 4.61
CA SER A 118 2.90 -24.67 5.16
C SER A 118 4.26 -24.68 5.88
N GLY A 119 4.60 -25.81 6.52
CA GLY A 119 5.90 -26.01 7.14
C GLY A 119 7.04 -26.11 6.12
N HIS A 120 6.84 -26.74 4.97
CA HIS A 120 7.85 -26.77 3.89
C HIS A 120 8.12 -25.38 3.32
N VAL A 121 7.07 -24.61 3.04
CA VAL A 121 7.19 -23.22 2.57
C VAL A 121 7.98 -22.36 3.56
N LEU A 122 7.75 -22.57 4.86
CA LEU A 122 8.50 -21.87 5.91
C LEU A 122 9.99 -22.21 5.90
N GLU A 123 10.34 -23.50 5.79
CA GLU A 123 11.75 -23.91 5.72
C GLU A 123 12.45 -23.35 4.50
N GLU A 124 11.81 -23.42 3.33
CA GLU A 124 12.37 -22.88 2.09
C GLU A 124 12.63 -21.37 2.23
N ALA A 125 11.68 -20.63 2.80
CA ALA A 125 11.85 -19.19 3.04
C ALA A 125 13.00 -18.89 4.02
N PHE A 126 13.14 -19.67 5.11
CA PHE A 126 14.23 -19.51 6.07
C PHE A 126 15.58 -19.89 5.49
N SER A 127 15.67 -20.99 4.74
CA SER A 127 16.89 -21.39 4.04
C SER A 127 17.30 -20.35 3.00
N HIS A 128 16.34 -19.78 2.25
CA HIS A 128 16.64 -18.68 1.34
C HIS A 128 17.15 -17.44 2.10
N PHE A 129 16.51 -17.08 3.22
CA PHE A 129 16.93 -15.93 4.02
C PHE A 129 18.35 -16.11 4.58
N GLU A 130 18.67 -17.28 5.11
CA GLU A 130 20.01 -17.66 5.59
C GLU A 130 21.06 -17.57 4.47
N GLN A 131 20.75 -18.09 3.28
CA GLN A 131 21.63 -17.94 2.11
C GLN A 131 21.88 -16.47 1.72
N GLN A 132 20.87 -15.61 1.80
CA GLN A 132 21.03 -14.18 1.53
C GLN A 132 21.87 -13.48 2.59
N ILE A 133 21.74 -13.86 3.87
CA ILE A 133 22.61 -13.36 4.96
C ILE A 133 24.07 -13.73 4.67
N GLU A 134 24.37 -15.01 4.40
CA GLU A 134 25.73 -15.48 4.11
C GLU A 134 26.32 -14.85 2.84
N SER A 135 25.51 -14.69 1.80
CA SER A 135 25.92 -14.03 0.55
C SER A 135 26.24 -12.57 0.80
N PHE A 136 25.36 -11.86 1.52
CA PHE A 136 25.53 -10.45 1.85
C PHE A 136 26.79 -10.22 2.68
N GLN A 137 27.03 -11.06 3.69
CA GLN A 137 28.21 -10.98 4.53
C GLN A 137 29.51 -11.19 3.73
N ARG A 138 29.55 -12.18 2.82
CA ARG A 138 30.71 -12.43 1.96
C ARG A 138 30.99 -11.28 0.99
N GLN A 139 29.94 -10.66 0.46
CA GLN A 139 30.07 -9.57 -0.50
C GLN A 139 30.27 -8.21 0.17
N GLN A 140 30.04 -8.12 1.47
CA GLN A 140 29.93 -6.86 2.21
C GLN A 140 31.11 -5.92 1.97
N ASP A 141 32.34 -6.43 1.97
CA ASP A 141 33.57 -5.63 1.80
C ASP A 141 33.89 -5.27 0.34
N THR A 142 33.25 -5.94 -0.61
CA THR A 142 33.44 -5.74 -2.05
C THR A 142 32.43 -4.74 -2.65
N LEU A 143 31.28 -4.54 -2.00
CA LEU A 143 30.23 -3.62 -2.42
C LEU A 143 30.62 -2.16 -2.13
N ARG A 144 31.47 -1.58 -2.98
CA ARG A 144 31.86 -0.16 -2.89
C ARG A 144 30.98 0.79 -3.69
N ASP A 145 30.34 0.27 -4.74
CA ASP A 145 29.50 1.04 -5.64
C ASP A 145 28.08 1.23 -5.05
N ILE A 146 27.56 2.46 -5.10
CA ILE A 146 26.29 2.83 -4.45
C ILE A 146 25.12 1.97 -4.94
N PRO A 147 24.89 1.78 -6.26
CA PRO A 147 23.81 0.92 -6.76
C PRO A 147 23.93 -0.52 -6.28
N LYS A 148 25.15 -1.05 -6.16
CA LYS A 148 25.38 -2.41 -5.66
C LYS A 148 25.09 -2.51 -4.16
N GLN A 149 25.48 -1.51 -3.37
CA GLN A 149 25.13 -1.43 -1.94
C GLN A 149 23.62 -1.38 -1.74
N GLU A 150 22.93 -0.51 -2.49
CA GLU A 150 21.47 -0.40 -2.44
C GLU A 150 20.79 -1.71 -2.83
N SER A 151 21.23 -2.34 -3.91
CA SER A 151 20.69 -3.63 -4.36
C SER A 151 20.89 -4.71 -3.30
N GLY A 152 22.08 -4.80 -2.69
CA GLY A 152 22.36 -5.78 -1.65
C GLY A 152 21.43 -5.61 -0.43
N ILE A 153 21.23 -4.37 0.03
CA ILE A 153 20.31 -4.06 1.14
C ILE A 153 18.89 -4.48 0.78
N ARG A 154 18.39 -4.11 -0.41
CA ARG A 154 17.03 -4.44 -0.85
C ARG A 154 16.82 -5.95 -0.98
N THR A 155 17.80 -6.70 -1.49
CA THR A 155 17.72 -8.17 -1.60
C THR A 155 17.59 -8.82 -0.23
N LEU A 156 18.39 -8.39 0.75
CA LEU A 156 18.34 -8.95 2.11
C LEU A 156 17.02 -8.57 2.82
N GLU A 157 16.57 -7.32 2.70
CA GLU A 157 15.27 -6.88 3.24
C GLU A 157 14.08 -7.61 2.60
N HIS A 158 14.17 -7.94 1.31
CA HIS A 158 13.15 -8.74 0.63
C HIS A 158 13.10 -10.17 1.18
N ALA A 159 14.24 -10.83 1.35
CA ALA A 159 14.29 -12.18 1.91
C ALA A 159 13.79 -12.23 3.37
N GLN A 160 14.10 -11.21 4.17
CA GLN A 160 13.55 -11.03 5.52
C GLN A 160 12.01 -10.93 5.50
N ARG A 161 11.45 -10.20 4.53
CA ARG A 161 9.99 -10.04 4.38
C ARG A 161 9.30 -11.35 4.00
N GLU A 162 9.87 -12.10 3.05
CA GLU A 162 9.35 -13.42 2.66
C GLU A 162 9.36 -14.41 3.84
N ALA A 163 10.47 -14.45 4.59
CA ALA A 163 10.58 -15.26 5.81
C ALA A 163 9.51 -14.91 6.85
N LEU A 164 9.27 -13.63 7.09
CA LEU A 164 8.22 -13.17 8.00
C LEU A 164 6.81 -13.59 7.53
N ILE A 165 6.51 -13.41 6.23
CA ILE A 165 5.21 -13.78 5.66
C ILE A 165 4.98 -15.29 5.82
N ALA A 166 5.99 -16.11 5.53
CA ALA A 166 5.92 -17.55 5.70
C ALA A 166 5.72 -17.92 7.18
N ALA A 167 6.44 -17.27 8.11
CA ALA A 167 6.32 -17.51 9.54
C ALA A 167 4.90 -17.20 10.05
N ARG A 168 4.32 -16.05 9.66
CA ARG A 168 2.94 -15.66 10.02
C ARG A 168 1.90 -16.62 9.46
N LYS A 169 2.08 -17.07 8.20
CA LYS A 169 1.20 -18.08 7.58
C LYS A 169 1.26 -19.41 8.33
N PHE A 170 2.44 -19.81 8.78
CA PHE A 170 2.59 -21.02 9.57
C PHE A 170 1.94 -20.89 10.95
N GLU A 171 2.18 -19.78 11.65
CA GLU A 171 1.59 -19.48 12.96
C GLU A 171 0.05 -19.49 12.95
N PHE A 172 -0.55 -19.02 11.84
CA PHE A 172 -2.01 -18.98 11.65
C PHE A 172 -2.67 -20.36 11.83
N TRP A 173 -1.96 -21.47 11.56
CA TRP A 173 -2.49 -22.83 11.74
C TRP A 173 -2.74 -23.20 13.20
N LYS A 174 -2.16 -22.47 14.17
CA LYS A 174 -2.29 -22.77 15.60
C LYS A 174 -3.76 -22.90 16.02
N MET A 175 -4.57 -21.88 15.74
CA MET A 175 -5.99 -21.87 16.10
C MET A 175 -6.75 -23.00 15.41
N ARG A 176 -6.44 -23.28 14.14
CA ARG A 176 -7.13 -24.33 13.38
C ARG A 176 -6.82 -25.71 13.95
N VAL A 177 -5.57 -25.98 14.33
CA VAL A 177 -5.16 -27.24 14.97
C VAL A 177 -5.85 -27.42 16.33
N GLU A 178 -5.89 -26.37 17.15
CA GLU A 178 -6.59 -26.37 18.45
C GLU A 178 -8.11 -26.58 18.29
N PHE A 179 -8.72 -26.01 17.25
CA PHE A 179 -10.14 -26.20 16.94
C PHE A 179 -10.46 -27.63 16.55
N VAL A 180 -9.69 -28.23 15.64
CA VAL A 180 -9.89 -29.62 15.20
C VAL A 180 -9.68 -30.59 16.38
N GLN A 181 -8.69 -30.34 17.23
CA GLN A 181 -8.49 -31.11 18.46
C GLN A 181 -9.71 -31.03 19.38
N SER A 182 -10.20 -29.82 19.65
CA SER A 182 -11.36 -29.59 20.50
C SER A 182 -12.63 -30.22 19.93
N GLY A 183 -12.80 -30.18 18.60
CA GLY A 183 -13.89 -30.84 17.88
C GLY A 183 -13.87 -32.36 18.05
N ALA A 184 -12.70 -32.99 17.85
CA ALA A 184 -12.51 -34.42 18.05
C ALA A 184 -12.78 -34.82 19.53
N GLN A 185 -12.34 -34.02 20.49
CA GLN A 185 -12.58 -34.26 21.91
C GLN A 185 -14.07 -34.19 22.25
N ARG A 186 -14.80 -33.19 21.74
CA ARG A 186 -16.25 -33.10 21.93
C ARG A 186 -16.98 -34.30 21.33
N ASN A 187 -16.59 -34.72 20.12
CA ASN A 187 -17.21 -35.87 19.47
C ASN A 187 -16.99 -37.18 20.22
N LEU A 188 -15.80 -37.39 20.82
CA LEU A 188 -15.54 -38.53 21.71
C LEU A 188 -16.49 -38.53 22.91
N THR A 189 -16.75 -37.37 23.53
CA THR A 189 -17.68 -37.28 24.69
C THR A 189 -19.09 -37.75 24.34
N TYR A 190 -19.54 -37.54 23.10
CA TYR A 190 -20.86 -37.95 22.63
C TYR A 190 -20.87 -39.29 21.88
N ALA A 191 -19.72 -39.94 21.71
CA ALA A 191 -19.60 -41.22 21.03
C ALA A 191 -20.20 -42.34 21.90
N ARG A 192 -21.36 -42.88 21.48
CA ARG A 192 -22.04 -44.00 22.16
C ARG A 192 -21.44 -45.35 21.78
N SER A 193 -21.25 -45.58 20.48
CA SER A 193 -20.47 -46.67 19.89
C SER A 193 -19.20 -46.05 19.26
N GLU A 194 -18.22 -46.87 18.83
CA GLU A 194 -16.99 -46.40 18.14
C GLU A 194 -15.96 -45.66 19.03
N GLN A 195 -16.06 -45.76 20.35
CA GLN A 195 -15.19 -45.03 21.28
C GLN A 195 -13.69 -45.28 21.05
N ALA A 196 -13.29 -46.52 20.74
CA ALA A 196 -11.90 -46.87 20.41
C ALA A 196 -11.39 -46.20 19.13
N GLN A 197 -12.25 -46.04 18.12
CA GLN A 197 -11.89 -45.36 16.87
C GLN A 197 -11.74 -43.85 17.09
N TRP A 198 -12.64 -43.25 17.87
CA TRP A 198 -12.52 -41.85 18.29
C TRP A 198 -11.28 -41.58 19.15
N GLN A 199 -10.89 -42.51 20.03
CA GLN A 199 -9.62 -42.45 20.75
C GLN A 199 -8.42 -42.43 19.78
N GLY A 200 -8.46 -43.25 18.72
CA GLY A 200 -7.44 -43.23 17.67
C GLY A 200 -7.35 -41.90 16.93
N VAL A 201 -8.49 -41.26 16.62
CA VAL A 201 -8.53 -39.92 16.01
C VAL A 201 -7.93 -38.86 16.95
N ILE A 202 -8.26 -38.92 18.25
CA ILE A 202 -7.69 -38.01 19.25
C ILE A 202 -6.18 -38.18 19.40
N GLN A 203 -5.70 -39.42 19.45
CA GLN A 203 -4.26 -39.70 19.49
C GLN A 203 -3.54 -39.10 18.27
N LYS A 204 -4.11 -39.24 17.06
CA LYS A 204 -3.56 -38.64 15.84
C LYS A 204 -3.49 -37.11 15.92
N ILE A 205 -4.58 -36.43 16.28
CA ILE A 205 -4.59 -34.96 16.32
C ILE A 205 -3.71 -34.41 17.44
N ASN A 206 -3.62 -35.09 18.59
CA ASN A 206 -2.69 -34.71 19.65
C ASN A 206 -1.24 -34.81 19.19
N ALA A 207 -0.87 -35.90 18.51
CA ALA A 207 0.48 -36.05 17.95
C ALA A 207 0.81 -34.97 16.89
N ILE A 208 -0.16 -34.61 16.04
CA ILE A 208 -0.02 -33.52 15.06
C ILE A 208 0.20 -32.19 15.79
N ARG A 209 -0.63 -31.89 16.79
CA ARG A 209 -0.52 -30.66 17.58
C ARG A 209 0.81 -30.56 18.29
N ASP A 210 1.26 -31.61 18.97
CA ASP A 210 2.49 -31.58 19.74
C ASP A 210 3.70 -31.37 18.81
N ARG A 211 3.73 -32.07 17.66
CA ARG A 211 4.74 -31.82 16.60
C ARG A 211 4.67 -30.39 16.08
N TYR A 212 3.47 -29.86 15.83
CA TYR A 212 3.28 -28.49 15.36
C TYR A 212 3.78 -27.46 16.37
N VAL A 213 3.44 -27.60 17.66
CA VAL A 213 3.87 -26.66 18.72
C VAL A 213 5.38 -26.69 18.89
N THR A 214 6.01 -27.87 18.92
CA THR A 214 7.47 -27.98 18.98
C THR A 214 8.13 -27.34 17.76
N ARG A 215 7.60 -27.59 16.56
CA ARG A 215 8.12 -27.00 15.32
C ARG A 215 7.95 -25.50 15.31
N LEU A 216 6.78 -24.98 15.71
CA LEU A 216 6.53 -23.54 15.81
C LEU A 216 7.52 -22.87 16.75
N ALA A 217 7.76 -23.44 17.94
CA ALA A 217 8.74 -22.89 18.88
C ALA A 217 10.17 -22.85 18.30
N SER A 218 10.60 -23.95 17.67
CA SER A 218 11.92 -24.01 17.01
C SER A 218 12.04 -23.00 15.86
N MET A 219 11.01 -22.87 15.03
CA MET A 219 11.00 -21.93 13.90
C MET A 219 10.95 -20.48 14.36
N THR A 220 10.18 -20.16 15.40
CA THR A 220 10.16 -18.81 15.99
C THR A 220 11.54 -18.44 16.53
N GLN A 221 12.23 -19.36 17.19
CA GLN A 221 13.60 -19.12 17.66
C GLN A 221 14.57 -18.91 16.49
N ARG A 222 14.51 -19.77 15.46
CA ARG A 222 15.37 -19.64 14.26
C ARG A 222 15.12 -18.32 13.53
N HIS A 223 13.86 -17.92 13.36
CA HIS A 223 13.49 -16.65 12.73
C HIS A 223 14.10 -15.46 13.48
N ARG A 224 14.03 -15.47 14.82
CA ARG A 224 14.61 -14.42 15.65
C ARG A 224 16.12 -14.33 15.47
N THR A 225 16.82 -15.46 15.51
CA THR A 225 18.28 -15.49 15.30
C THR A 225 18.67 -14.94 13.92
N LEU A 226 18.02 -15.40 12.84
CA LEU A 226 18.29 -14.91 11.49
C LEU A 226 17.95 -13.41 11.35
N HIS A 227 16.88 -12.96 11.99
CA HIS A 227 16.51 -11.55 11.99
C HIS A 227 17.55 -10.67 12.69
N ASP A 228 17.99 -11.05 13.89
CA ASP A 228 18.98 -10.29 14.66
C ASP A 228 20.31 -10.18 13.90
N GLU A 229 20.73 -11.27 13.23
CA GLU A 229 21.92 -11.27 12.37
C GLU A 229 21.77 -10.35 11.16
N ALA A 230 20.67 -10.48 10.41
CA ALA A 230 20.40 -9.63 9.26
C ALA A 230 20.30 -8.15 9.65
N GLU A 231 19.67 -7.83 10.79
CA GLU A 231 19.53 -6.46 11.29
C GLU A 231 20.89 -5.83 11.57
N ALA A 232 21.80 -6.56 12.23
CA ALA A 232 23.15 -6.09 12.49
C ALA A 232 23.95 -5.82 11.19
N LEU A 233 23.78 -6.66 10.16
CA LEU A 233 24.40 -6.45 8.84
C LEU A 233 23.80 -5.24 8.12
N LEU A 234 22.47 -5.09 8.15
CA LEU A 234 21.74 -4.00 7.51
C LEU A 234 22.06 -2.64 8.13
N ILE A 235 22.22 -2.55 9.45
CA ILE A 235 22.66 -1.32 10.14
C ILE A 235 24.05 -0.90 9.64
N LYS A 236 25.02 -1.82 9.62
CA LYS A 236 26.38 -1.55 9.13
C LYS A 236 26.39 -1.18 7.64
N ALA A 237 25.55 -1.81 6.84
CA ALA A 237 25.43 -1.51 5.43
C ALA A 237 24.80 -0.14 5.17
N HIS A 238 23.74 0.21 5.90
CA HIS A 238 23.09 1.51 5.80
C HIS A 238 24.05 2.64 6.19
N GLN A 239 24.81 2.47 7.29
CA GLN A 239 25.85 3.43 7.67
C GLN A 239 26.84 3.66 6.51
N ARG A 240 27.40 2.59 5.92
CA ARG A 240 28.34 2.73 4.79
C ARG A 240 27.72 3.39 3.55
N LEU A 241 26.45 3.09 3.27
CA LEU A 241 25.70 3.72 2.18
C LEU A 241 25.56 5.23 2.41
N ILE A 242 25.25 5.66 3.64
CA ILE A 242 25.21 7.09 4.00
C ILE A 242 26.56 7.75 3.72
N HIS A 243 27.67 7.15 4.18
CA HIS A 243 29.02 7.70 3.95
C HIS A 243 29.40 7.77 2.47
N SER A 244 28.97 6.79 1.67
CA SER A 244 29.25 6.74 0.24
C SER A 244 28.45 7.82 -0.51
N ARG A 245 27.20 8.06 -0.12
CA ARG A 245 26.34 9.13 -0.64
C ARG A 245 26.82 10.53 -0.23
N SER A 246 27.31 10.72 0.99
CA SER A 246 27.82 12.04 1.40
C SER A 246 29.10 12.44 0.65
N SER A 247 29.86 11.47 0.16
CA SER A 247 31.08 11.69 -0.62
C SER A 247 30.84 11.91 -2.12
N THR A 248 29.60 11.73 -2.60
CA THR A 248 29.23 11.84 -4.02
C THR A 248 28.08 12.82 -4.20
N GLN A 249 28.26 13.81 -5.06
CA GLN A 249 27.17 14.72 -5.41
C GLN A 249 26.16 13.94 -6.27
N THR A 250 25.13 13.41 -5.63
CA THR A 250 24.15 12.52 -6.28
C THR A 250 23.01 13.36 -6.83
N MET A 251 22.83 13.38 -8.16
CA MET A 251 21.62 13.95 -8.77
C MET A 251 20.45 12.99 -8.55
N HIS A 252 19.33 13.49 -8.03
CA HIS A 252 18.12 12.70 -7.82
C HIS A 252 17.10 13.02 -8.91
N THR A 253 16.47 11.99 -9.46
CA THR A 253 15.47 12.14 -10.52
C THR A 253 14.13 11.58 -10.05
N ILE A 254 13.17 12.47 -9.86
CA ILE A 254 11.80 12.14 -9.46
C ILE A 254 10.95 12.12 -10.73
N SER A 255 10.13 11.10 -10.91
CA SER A 255 9.13 11.06 -11.99
C SER A 255 7.72 11.08 -11.41
N ALA A 256 6.88 11.94 -11.95
CA ALA A 256 5.52 12.20 -11.48
C ALA A 256 4.51 12.10 -12.65
N SER A 257 3.27 11.74 -12.33
CA SER A 257 2.20 11.70 -13.32
C SER A 257 1.59 13.09 -13.51
N LEU A 258 1.35 13.46 -14.77
CA LEU A 258 0.65 14.72 -15.09
C LEU A 258 -0.88 14.60 -14.98
N ALA A 259 -1.43 13.39 -15.02
CA ALA A 259 -2.87 13.15 -15.17
C ALA A 259 -3.75 13.78 -14.07
N PHE A 260 -3.19 13.95 -12.87
CA PHE A 260 -3.89 14.45 -11.69
C PHE A 260 -3.11 15.50 -10.89
N ALA A 261 -2.01 16.02 -11.45
CA ALA A 261 -1.07 16.86 -10.72
C ALA A 261 -1.73 18.14 -10.15
N ASP A 262 -2.65 18.73 -10.90
CA ASP A 262 -3.43 19.94 -10.56
C ASP A 262 -4.73 19.65 -9.80
N LYS A 263 -5.07 18.38 -9.57
CA LYS A 263 -6.34 17.98 -8.95
C LYS A 263 -6.17 17.42 -7.55
N ARG A 264 -5.01 16.83 -7.25
CA ARG A 264 -4.79 16.08 -6.02
C ARG A 264 -3.35 16.23 -5.54
N PRO A 265 -3.12 16.23 -4.23
CA PRO A 265 -1.79 16.16 -3.70
C PRO A 265 -1.21 14.75 -3.88
N ASP A 266 0.09 14.68 -4.12
CA ASP A 266 0.80 13.41 -4.24
C ASP A 266 2.22 13.49 -3.67
N LEU A 267 2.71 12.35 -3.18
CA LEU A 267 4.07 12.19 -2.70
C LEU A 267 5.00 11.86 -3.86
N LEU A 268 6.11 12.57 -3.92
CA LEU A 268 7.11 12.50 -4.97
C LEU A 268 8.37 11.80 -4.45
N LEU A 269 8.80 10.71 -5.09
CA LEU A 269 9.99 9.95 -4.70
C LEU A 269 10.94 9.72 -5.87
N ASN A 270 12.21 9.50 -5.55
CA ASN A 270 13.23 9.11 -6.51
C ASN A 270 12.91 7.71 -7.08
N GLY A 271 12.87 7.56 -8.42
CA GLY A 271 12.62 6.28 -9.09
C GLY A 271 11.23 6.04 -9.71
N GLY A 272 10.27 6.98 -9.55
CA GLY A 272 9.10 7.17 -10.42
C GLY A 272 7.79 6.44 -10.08
N SER A 273 6.68 7.05 -10.57
CA SER A 273 5.24 6.69 -10.44
C SER A 273 4.51 7.30 -9.23
N PRO A 274 3.20 7.65 -9.31
CA PRO A 274 2.42 8.12 -8.17
C PRO A 274 2.51 7.12 -7.02
N VAL A 275 2.90 7.64 -5.87
CA VAL A 275 3.29 6.81 -4.72
C VAL A 275 2.10 6.55 -3.82
N LEU A 276 1.23 7.55 -3.66
CA LEU A 276 0.03 7.42 -2.85
C LEU A 276 -1.08 6.73 -3.64
N LEU A 277 -1.74 5.77 -2.98
CA LEU A 277 -3.00 5.21 -3.49
C LEU A 277 -4.04 6.32 -3.60
N LEU A 278 -5.00 6.19 -4.52
CA LEU A 278 -6.08 7.18 -4.69
C LEU A 278 -6.80 7.49 -3.37
N SER A 279 -7.03 6.49 -2.53
CA SER A 279 -7.64 6.67 -1.20
C SER A 279 -6.77 7.52 -0.25
N GLN A 280 -5.45 7.37 -0.33
CA GLN A 280 -4.48 8.15 0.46
C GLN A 280 -4.39 9.60 -0.05
N GLN A 281 -4.41 9.81 -1.38
CA GLN A 281 -4.48 11.15 -1.96
C GLN A 281 -5.76 11.89 -1.54
N VAL A 282 -6.92 11.20 -1.52
CA VAL A 282 -8.18 11.77 -1.00
C VAL A 282 -8.08 12.12 0.48
N ALA A 283 -7.50 11.24 1.29
CA ALA A 283 -7.32 11.48 2.72
C ALA A 283 -6.42 12.70 2.98
N LEU A 284 -5.32 12.82 2.25
CA LEU A 284 -4.40 13.95 2.32
C LEU A 284 -5.07 15.26 1.88
N LEU A 285 -5.82 15.25 0.78
CA LEU A 285 -6.57 16.43 0.33
C LEU A 285 -7.57 16.91 1.39
N LYS A 286 -8.29 15.97 2.03
CA LYS A 286 -9.20 16.31 3.14
C LYS A 286 -8.46 16.91 4.33
N ALA A 287 -7.31 16.35 4.69
CA ALA A 287 -6.46 16.86 5.76
C ALA A 287 -6.03 18.31 5.47
N ILE A 288 -5.52 18.59 4.27
CA ILE A 288 -5.13 19.93 3.83
C ILE A 288 -6.31 20.91 3.97
N ARG A 289 -7.47 20.58 3.38
CA ARG A 289 -8.66 21.43 3.44
C ARG A 289 -9.16 21.67 4.86
N SER A 290 -9.11 20.66 5.71
CA SER A 290 -9.50 20.78 7.12
C SER A 290 -8.61 21.76 7.86
N VAL A 291 -7.29 21.65 7.69
CA VAL A 291 -6.32 22.52 8.37
C VAL A 291 -6.40 23.95 7.85
N VAL A 292 -6.49 24.12 6.52
CA VAL A 292 -6.66 25.44 5.89
C VAL A 292 -7.92 26.13 6.41
N ALA A 293 -9.05 25.42 6.47
CA ALA A 293 -10.30 25.97 6.99
C ALA A 293 -10.19 26.41 8.47
N ASP A 294 -9.55 25.59 9.31
CA ASP A 294 -9.36 25.89 10.74
C ASP A 294 -8.44 27.10 10.93
N PHE A 295 -7.26 27.12 10.29
CA PHE A 295 -6.38 28.29 10.34
C PHE A 295 -7.04 29.54 9.75
N SER A 296 -7.80 29.44 8.65
CA SER A 296 -8.57 30.58 8.12
C SER A 296 -9.60 31.11 9.13
N TRP A 297 -10.27 30.22 9.85
CA TRP A 297 -11.22 30.60 10.91
C TRP A 297 -10.50 31.29 12.09
N GLN A 298 -9.39 30.74 12.55
CA GLN A 298 -8.58 31.34 13.63
C GLN A 298 -8.03 32.71 13.24
N ASN A 299 -7.54 32.86 12.00
CA ASN A 299 -7.04 34.13 11.49
C ASN A 299 -8.11 35.23 11.39
N THR A 300 -9.39 34.85 11.29
CA THR A 300 -10.52 35.78 11.14
C THR A 300 -11.32 35.99 12.42
N SER A 301 -11.11 35.16 13.46
CA SER A 301 -11.85 35.21 14.72
C SER A 301 -11.35 36.28 15.72
N GLY A 302 -10.20 36.91 15.45
CA GLY A 302 -9.64 37.98 16.29
C GLY A 302 -8.99 37.50 17.60
N GLU A 303 -8.79 36.19 17.76
CA GLU A 303 -8.03 35.63 18.87
C GLU A 303 -6.53 35.95 18.73
N PRO A 304 -5.80 36.23 19.83
CA PRO A 304 -4.37 36.51 19.76
C PRO A 304 -3.61 35.29 19.22
N ASN A 305 -2.89 35.48 18.09
CA ASN A 305 -2.03 34.47 17.48
C ASN A 305 -1.02 33.95 18.52
N THR A 306 -1.28 32.76 19.06
CA THR A 306 -0.44 32.11 20.06
C THR A 306 0.68 31.34 19.36
N GLY A 307 1.72 32.07 18.95
CA GLY A 307 2.91 31.49 18.35
C GLY A 307 2.71 30.87 16.97
N SER A 308 3.78 30.33 16.39
CA SER A 308 3.68 29.53 15.16
C SER A 308 2.95 28.24 15.49
N GLN A 309 1.91 27.90 14.74
CA GLN A 309 1.15 26.66 14.89
C GLN A 309 1.36 25.76 13.68
N GLN A 310 1.34 24.45 13.88
CA GLN A 310 1.47 23.48 12.80
C GLN A 310 0.46 22.33 12.94
N ALA A 311 0.14 21.70 11.84
CA ALA A 311 -0.66 20.48 11.82
C ALA A 311 -0.03 19.42 10.92
N ALA A 312 -0.01 18.17 11.38
CA ALA A 312 0.56 17.05 10.64
C ALA A 312 -0.40 16.59 9.52
N LEU A 313 0.01 16.74 8.27
CA LEU A 313 -0.81 16.36 7.11
C LEU A 313 -0.59 14.90 6.69
N LEU A 314 0.66 14.46 6.69
CA LEU A 314 1.05 13.15 6.20
C LEU A 314 2.19 12.60 7.04
N ASN A 315 2.05 11.37 7.52
CA ASN A 315 3.13 10.59 8.11
C ASN A 315 3.36 9.33 7.26
N PHE A 316 4.62 8.94 7.06
CA PHE A 316 4.98 7.71 6.38
C PHE A 316 6.39 7.25 6.77
N ALA A 317 6.73 6.02 6.41
CA ALA A 317 8.08 5.48 6.55
C ALA A 317 8.56 4.90 5.21
N PHE A 318 9.85 5.01 4.94
CA PHE A 318 10.47 4.25 3.86
C PHE A 318 10.51 2.77 4.20
N THR A 319 10.22 1.93 3.21
CA THR A 319 10.24 0.47 3.38
C THR A 319 11.64 -0.10 3.34
N SER A 320 12.59 0.59 2.68
CA SER A 320 13.97 0.15 2.54
C SER A 320 14.96 1.15 3.11
N ARG A 321 16.00 0.66 3.79
CA ARG A 321 17.16 1.47 4.19
C ARG A 321 18.00 1.94 3.00
N ALA A 322 17.82 1.34 1.84
CA ALA A 322 18.48 1.73 0.61
C ALA A 322 17.81 2.93 -0.05
N ASP A 323 16.65 3.40 0.42
CA ASP A 323 16.05 4.60 -0.16
C ASP A 323 16.87 5.84 0.19
N THR A 324 16.84 6.85 -0.68
CA THR A 324 17.62 8.08 -0.54
C THR A 324 17.07 9.00 0.56
N GLN A 325 15.90 8.67 1.09
CA GLN A 325 15.10 9.53 1.96
C GLN A 325 14.83 10.92 1.34
N VAL A 326 14.98 11.07 0.03
CA VAL A 326 14.64 12.29 -0.71
C VAL A 326 13.23 12.13 -1.23
N PHE A 327 12.37 13.05 -0.82
CA PHE A 327 10.98 13.12 -1.21
C PHE A 327 10.53 14.58 -1.39
N GLY A 328 9.48 14.75 -2.18
CA GLY A 328 8.71 15.98 -2.22
C GLY A 328 7.24 15.70 -1.98
N LEU A 329 6.48 16.74 -1.69
CA LEU A 329 5.03 16.70 -1.76
C LEU A 329 4.57 17.79 -2.73
N SER A 330 3.74 17.39 -3.69
CA SER A 330 3.04 18.34 -4.57
C SER A 330 1.58 18.46 -4.16
N ALA A 331 1.02 19.66 -4.29
CA ALA A 331 -0.40 19.94 -4.08
C ALA A 331 -0.88 21.02 -5.06
N PRO A 332 -2.16 21.00 -5.46
CA PRO A 332 -2.73 22.10 -6.26
C PRO A 332 -2.64 23.41 -5.47
N LEU A 333 -2.16 24.49 -6.11
CA LEU A 333 -1.99 25.77 -5.42
C LEU A 333 -3.33 26.34 -4.90
N ALA A 334 -4.42 26.05 -5.62
CA ALA A 334 -5.78 26.45 -5.26
C ALA A 334 -6.24 25.95 -3.88
N GLU A 335 -5.61 24.91 -3.32
CA GLU A 335 -5.91 24.40 -1.98
C GLU A 335 -5.31 25.27 -0.87
N LEU A 336 -4.33 26.12 -1.18
CA LEU A 336 -3.64 26.99 -0.22
C LEU A 336 -4.03 28.46 -0.38
N LEU A 337 -4.38 28.90 -1.59
CA LEU A 337 -4.92 30.23 -1.83
C LEU A 337 -5.74 30.28 -3.13
N PRO A 338 -6.68 31.23 -3.25
CA PRO A 338 -7.30 31.54 -4.53
C PRO A 338 -6.24 31.92 -5.58
N ILE A 339 -6.30 31.29 -6.76
CA ILE A 339 -5.33 31.51 -7.85
C ILE A 339 -5.80 32.54 -8.89
N GLU A 340 -7.05 32.99 -8.81
CA GLU A 340 -7.62 33.97 -9.73
C GLU A 340 -7.10 35.39 -9.46
N GLY A 341 -6.96 36.20 -10.52
CA GLY A 341 -6.58 37.61 -10.41
C GLY A 341 -5.08 37.90 -10.32
N GLN A 342 -4.22 36.87 -10.35
CA GLN A 342 -2.77 37.00 -10.33
C GLN A 342 -2.16 36.50 -11.64
N ASP A 343 -1.21 37.26 -12.21
CA ASP A 343 -0.48 36.84 -13.42
C ASP A 343 0.69 35.91 -13.06
N TRP A 344 0.36 34.63 -12.92
CA TRP A 344 1.32 33.58 -12.59
C TRP A 344 2.42 33.42 -13.64
N GLN A 345 2.10 33.67 -14.93
CA GLN A 345 3.08 33.55 -16.01
C GLN A 345 4.14 34.65 -15.91
N TYR A 346 3.71 35.89 -15.67
CA TYR A 346 4.63 37.00 -15.43
C TYR A 346 5.50 36.78 -14.19
N LEU A 347 4.92 36.28 -13.09
CA LEU A 347 5.67 35.99 -11.86
C LEU A 347 6.69 34.89 -12.06
N ALA A 348 6.34 33.83 -12.79
CA ALA A 348 7.25 32.75 -13.12
C ALA A 348 8.40 33.22 -14.03
N ALA A 349 8.09 34.03 -15.06
CA ALA A 349 9.07 34.58 -15.99
C ALA A 349 10.02 35.59 -15.32
N SER A 350 9.51 36.41 -14.40
CA SER A 350 10.30 37.36 -13.60
C SER A 350 10.99 36.72 -12.39
N ARG A 351 10.76 35.42 -12.15
CA ARG A 351 11.29 34.65 -11.01
C ARG A 351 10.93 35.28 -9.66
N GLY A 352 9.73 35.84 -9.59
CA GLY A 352 9.20 36.54 -8.42
C GLY A 352 8.90 35.62 -7.23
N GLU A 353 8.41 36.24 -6.17
CA GLU A 353 7.99 35.58 -4.93
C GLU A 353 6.56 36.02 -4.57
N VAL A 354 5.82 35.12 -3.91
CA VAL A 354 4.44 35.38 -3.45
C VAL A 354 4.33 34.99 -1.98
N ASP A 355 3.71 35.87 -1.19
CA ASP A 355 3.41 35.58 0.21
C ASP A 355 2.20 34.63 0.29
N LEU A 356 2.43 33.43 0.82
CA LEU A 356 1.37 32.45 1.04
C LEU A 356 0.90 32.51 2.50
N PRO A 357 -0.43 32.50 2.75
CA PRO A 357 -0.97 32.43 4.11
C PRO A 357 -0.67 31.09 4.78
N PHE A 358 -0.44 30.04 3.98
CA PHE A 358 -0.16 28.68 4.44
C PHE A 358 1.03 28.09 3.69
N ARG A 359 1.94 27.44 4.42
CA ARG A 359 3.10 26.75 3.83
C ARG A 359 3.26 25.37 4.43
N MET A 360 3.78 24.45 3.63
CA MET A 360 4.10 23.11 4.11
C MET A 360 5.58 22.99 4.42
N GLY A 361 5.90 22.28 5.50
CA GLY A 361 7.25 21.90 5.85
C GLY A 361 7.39 20.39 6.01
N THR A 362 8.63 19.93 6.11
CA THR A 362 8.94 18.51 6.32
C THR A 362 9.67 18.33 7.63
N ALA A 363 9.37 17.27 8.36
CA ALA A 363 10.04 16.92 9.60
C ALA A 363 10.27 15.42 9.71
N THR A 364 11.18 15.04 10.60
CA THR A 364 11.27 13.67 11.11
C THR A 364 10.68 13.67 12.52
N VAL A 365 9.70 12.80 12.77
CA VAL A 365 9.01 12.69 14.06
C VAL A 365 9.28 11.35 14.73
N PRO A 366 9.50 11.32 16.05
CA PRO A 366 9.72 10.07 16.76
C PRO A 366 8.41 9.26 16.86
N VAL A 367 8.54 7.94 16.83
CA VAL A 367 7.45 6.99 17.07
C VAL A 367 7.49 6.57 18.53
N THR A 368 6.30 6.38 19.14
CA THR A 368 6.25 5.82 20.50
C THR A 368 6.82 4.40 20.50
N PRO A 369 7.78 4.08 21.38
CA PRO A 369 8.34 2.75 21.46
C PRO A 369 7.28 1.65 21.64
N GLY A 370 7.48 0.52 20.97
CA GLY A 370 6.61 -0.65 21.00
C GLY A 370 5.31 -0.53 20.20
N LYS A 371 5.09 0.57 19.46
CA LYS A 371 3.82 0.78 18.71
C LYS A 371 3.90 0.44 17.22
N MET A 372 5.04 0.61 16.56
CA MET A 372 5.15 0.38 15.11
C MET A 372 6.36 -0.47 14.78
N PHE A 373 6.14 -1.47 13.92
CA PHE A 373 7.17 -2.43 13.52
C PHE A 373 7.16 -2.63 12.01
N HIS A 374 8.32 -2.52 11.37
CA HIS A 374 8.55 -3.01 10.03
C HIS A 374 9.07 -4.46 10.11
N GLY A 375 8.13 -5.40 10.09
CA GLY A 375 8.43 -6.81 10.36
C GLY A 375 8.71 -7.06 11.83
N LEU A 376 9.91 -7.50 12.17
CA LEU A 376 10.38 -7.64 13.56
C LEU A 376 11.15 -6.41 14.07
N ARG A 377 11.50 -5.48 13.16
CA ARG A 377 12.22 -4.26 13.49
C ARG A 377 11.27 -3.19 13.98
N GLU A 378 11.57 -2.59 15.11
CA GLU A 378 10.87 -1.42 15.61
C GLU A 378 11.18 -0.18 14.78
N LEU A 379 10.17 0.64 14.46
CA LEU A 379 10.36 1.92 13.81
C LEU A 379 10.52 3.01 14.86
N GLU A 380 11.64 3.73 14.81
CA GLU A 380 11.94 4.82 15.75
C GLU A 380 11.41 6.18 15.27
N THR A 381 11.30 6.37 13.96
CA THR A 381 10.91 7.66 13.36
C THR A 381 10.03 7.49 12.12
N LEU A 382 9.25 8.53 11.82
CA LEU A 382 8.48 8.70 10.59
C LEU A 382 8.89 10.00 9.90
N SER A 383 8.80 10.01 8.58
CA SER A 383 8.80 11.24 7.79
C SER A 383 7.41 11.88 7.86
N GLN A 384 7.40 13.17 8.17
CA GLN A 384 6.19 13.97 8.31
C GLN A 384 6.21 15.13 7.33
N VAL A 385 5.05 15.40 6.70
CA VAL A 385 4.75 16.69 6.10
C VAL A 385 3.73 17.39 6.98
N TYR A 386 4.01 18.63 7.35
CA TYR A 386 3.15 19.47 8.18
C TYR A 386 2.77 20.74 7.42
N LEU A 387 1.70 21.41 7.85
CA LEU A 387 1.28 22.71 7.34
C LEU A 387 1.25 23.73 8.48
N THR A 388 1.74 24.93 8.21
CA THR A 388 1.80 26.05 9.14
C THR A 388 1.12 27.28 8.55
N ALA A 389 0.53 28.11 9.41
CA ALA A 389 0.02 29.43 9.04
C ALA A 389 1.13 30.48 9.12
N CYS A 390 1.25 31.32 8.10
CA CYS A 390 2.35 32.28 7.94
C CYS A 390 1.91 33.75 8.07
N ASN A 391 0.72 34.02 8.59
CA ASN A 391 0.22 35.40 8.75
C ASN A 391 1.09 36.19 9.74
N GLY A 392 1.91 37.10 9.21
CA GLY A 392 2.74 38.02 9.99
C GLY A 392 4.10 37.47 10.43
N CYS A 393 4.63 36.40 9.82
CA CYS A 393 5.99 35.95 10.05
C CYS A 393 7.01 36.96 9.45
N PRO A 394 7.71 37.78 10.26
CA PRO A 394 8.60 38.81 9.73
C PRO A 394 9.92 38.25 9.18
N SER A 395 10.18 36.95 9.38
CA SER A 395 11.46 36.28 9.17
C SER A 395 11.48 35.24 8.05
N ILE A 396 10.39 35.07 7.29
CA ILE A 396 10.28 34.04 6.24
C ILE A 396 10.06 34.73 4.88
N SER A 397 10.96 34.53 3.90
CA SER A 397 10.81 35.11 2.56
C SER A 397 9.59 34.54 1.83
N GLY A 398 9.09 35.25 0.83
CA GLY A 398 7.99 34.79 -0.01
C GLY A 398 8.32 33.46 -0.71
N VAL A 399 7.29 32.76 -1.17
CA VAL A 399 7.44 31.49 -1.89
C VAL A 399 7.85 31.78 -3.33
N ARG A 400 8.92 31.12 -3.78
CA ARG A 400 9.52 31.34 -5.11
C ARG A 400 8.63 30.78 -6.21
N VAL A 401 8.25 31.63 -7.17
CA VAL A 401 7.48 31.25 -8.35
C VAL A 401 8.43 30.91 -9.50
N ARG A 402 8.29 29.74 -10.11
CA ARG A 402 9.18 29.25 -11.16
C ARG A 402 8.42 28.62 -12.31
N ALA A 403 8.87 28.91 -13.53
CA ALA A 403 8.35 28.28 -14.74
C ALA A 403 8.85 26.84 -14.85
N VAL A 404 7.97 25.94 -15.25
CA VAL A 404 8.33 24.55 -15.57
C VAL A 404 8.80 24.47 -17.02
N THR A 405 9.94 23.82 -17.25
CA THR A 405 10.49 23.66 -18.60
C THR A 405 9.77 22.54 -19.33
N GLN A 406 9.25 22.82 -20.52
CA GLN A 406 8.64 21.81 -21.38
C GLN A 406 9.64 21.31 -22.42
N ASP A 407 9.78 19.99 -22.51
CA ASP A 407 10.46 19.31 -23.60
C ASP A 407 9.45 19.13 -24.76
N GLN A 408 9.60 19.94 -25.80
CA GLN A 408 8.68 20.00 -26.95
C GLN A 408 8.61 18.67 -27.73
N HIS A 409 9.63 17.81 -27.64
CA HIS A 409 9.68 16.55 -28.38
C HIS A 409 9.07 15.37 -27.62
N LEU A 410 9.11 15.41 -26.29
CA LEU A 410 8.74 14.28 -25.43
C LEU A 410 7.44 14.52 -24.62
N ASN A 411 6.77 15.66 -24.81
CA ASN A 411 5.60 16.09 -24.03
C ASN A 411 5.82 15.90 -22.51
N ARG A 412 7.02 16.26 -22.06
CA ARG A 412 7.51 16.05 -20.70
C ARG A 412 7.86 17.39 -20.09
N PHE A 413 7.45 17.60 -18.85
CA PHE A 413 7.74 18.79 -18.09
C PHE A 413 8.85 18.50 -17.08
N SER A 414 9.71 19.47 -16.79
CA SER A 414 10.78 19.30 -15.82
C SER A 414 11.04 20.55 -15.00
N PHE A 415 11.40 20.35 -13.73
CA PHE A 415 11.80 21.40 -12.82
C PHE A 415 12.98 20.97 -11.96
N THR A 416 13.94 21.88 -11.77
CA THR A 416 15.10 21.71 -10.90
C THR A 416 15.14 22.89 -9.91
N PRO A 417 15.05 22.64 -8.59
CA PRO A 417 15.15 23.66 -7.55
C PRO A 417 16.49 24.40 -7.56
N GLU A 418 16.48 25.63 -7.05
CA GLU A 418 17.68 26.43 -6.86
C GLU A 418 18.32 26.11 -5.51
N GLY A 419 19.29 25.19 -5.51
CA GLY A 419 19.98 24.76 -4.30
C GLY A 419 21.11 23.76 -4.57
N ALA A 420 21.88 23.44 -3.52
CA ALA A 420 23.03 22.53 -3.60
C ALA A 420 22.64 21.06 -3.88
N ALA A 421 21.38 20.69 -3.61
CA ALA A 421 20.84 19.36 -3.89
C ALA A 421 20.13 19.36 -5.26
N THR A 422 20.68 18.62 -6.20
CA THR A 422 20.22 18.50 -7.60
C THR A 422 19.09 17.48 -7.71
N VAL A 423 17.94 17.78 -7.10
CA VAL A 423 16.69 17.04 -7.36
C VAL A 423 16.07 17.59 -8.64
N THR A 424 15.80 16.75 -9.62
CA THR A 424 15.03 17.14 -10.81
C THR A 424 13.74 16.33 -10.83
N VAL A 425 12.61 17.03 -10.94
CA VAL A 425 11.30 16.42 -11.07
C VAL A 425 10.89 16.46 -12.53
N HIS A 426 10.43 15.32 -13.06
CA HIS A 426 9.87 15.18 -14.39
C HIS A 426 8.40 14.78 -14.31
N TRP A 427 7.52 15.47 -15.02
CA TRP A 427 6.13 15.08 -15.19
C TRP A 427 5.87 14.62 -16.61
N SER A 428 5.14 13.51 -16.77
CA SER A 428 4.77 12.94 -18.06
C SER A 428 3.34 12.38 -18.06
N THR A 429 2.72 12.33 -19.24
CA THR A 429 1.36 11.78 -19.46
C THR A 429 1.33 10.27 -19.62
N THR A 430 2.45 9.66 -20.02
CA THR A 430 2.57 8.20 -20.15
C THR A 430 2.79 7.58 -18.78
N ASP A 431 1.75 6.93 -18.26
CA ASP A 431 1.90 5.79 -17.38
C ASP A 431 2.66 4.72 -18.18
N SER A 432 3.99 4.70 -18.12
CA SER A 432 4.71 3.45 -18.34
C SER A 432 4.34 2.53 -17.19
N LEU A 433 3.17 1.90 -17.31
CA LEU A 433 2.65 0.78 -16.51
C LEU A 433 3.52 -0.46 -16.75
N GLU A 434 4.84 -0.32 -16.64
CA GLU A 434 5.82 -1.39 -16.72
C GLU A 434 6.88 -1.17 -15.64
N SER A 435 6.42 -1.24 -14.40
CA SER A 435 6.98 -2.19 -13.45
C SER A 435 6.08 -2.19 -12.24
N ALA A 436 5.65 -3.37 -11.80
CA ALA A 436 5.14 -3.56 -10.47
C ALA A 436 6.29 -3.24 -9.48
N GLN A 437 6.56 -1.95 -9.26
CA GLN A 437 7.53 -1.53 -8.26
C GLN A 437 6.86 -1.66 -6.91
N SER A 438 7.49 -2.45 -6.05
CA SER A 438 7.24 -2.53 -4.63
C SER A 438 6.94 -1.14 -4.06
N LEU A 439 5.84 -0.97 -3.32
CA LEU A 439 5.58 0.26 -2.56
C LEU A 439 6.85 0.62 -1.77
N ARG A 440 7.46 1.76 -2.11
CA ARG A 440 8.68 2.24 -1.44
C ARG A 440 8.40 2.85 -0.08
N ILE A 441 7.15 3.19 0.20
CA ILE A 441 6.69 3.70 1.48
C ILE A 441 5.68 2.77 2.14
N GLY A 442 5.66 2.79 3.46
CA GLY A 442 4.68 2.13 4.32
C GLY A 442 4.21 3.09 5.41
N PHE A 443 3.25 2.65 6.23
CA PHE A 443 2.69 3.43 7.34
C PHE A 443 2.16 4.81 6.91
N VAL A 444 1.63 4.87 5.68
CA VAL A 444 1.09 6.09 5.09
C VAL A 444 -0.21 6.45 5.80
N HIS A 445 -0.21 7.58 6.49
CA HIS A 445 -1.36 8.05 7.26
C HIS A 445 -1.55 9.56 7.16
N SER A 446 -2.77 9.96 6.82
CA SER A 446 -3.27 11.33 6.92
C SER A 446 -4.50 11.33 7.79
N ALA A 447 -4.48 12.12 8.87
CA ALA A 447 -5.63 12.28 9.74
C ALA A 447 -6.72 13.09 8.99
N PRO A 448 -8.00 12.65 8.97
CA PRO A 448 -9.07 13.40 8.31
C PRO A 448 -9.26 14.82 8.88
N VAL A 449 -9.01 14.98 10.17
CA VAL A 449 -9.00 16.25 10.90
C VAL A 449 -7.71 16.29 11.71
N PRO A 450 -6.62 16.85 11.15
CA PRO A 450 -5.36 16.96 11.85
C PRO A 450 -5.47 17.85 13.09
N THR A 451 -4.83 17.45 14.18
CA THR A 451 -4.71 18.28 15.37
C THR A 451 -3.72 19.41 15.12
N ILE A 452 -4.11 20.63 15.49
CA ILE A 452 -3.22 21.80 15.48
C ILE A 452 -2.43 21.83 16.78
N GLU A 453 -1.11 21.95 16.65
CA GLU A 453 -0.17 21.96 17.78
C GLU A 453 0.70 23.22 17.71
N ALA A 454 1.11 23.73 18.87
CA ALA A 454 2.07 24.82 18.93
C ALA A 454 3.44 24.34 18.42
N LEU A 455 4.04 25.09 17.51
CA LEU A 455 5.41 24.85 17.04
C LEU A 455 6.36 25.17 18.19
N ALA A 456 6.96 24.14 18.80
CA ALA A 456 8.11 24.34 19.67
C ALA A 456 9.19 25.10 18.89
N ASP A 457 9.90 26.04 19.51
CA ASP A 457 11.01 26.83 18.94
C ASP A 457 12.03 25.95 18.20
N ARG A 458 11.69 25.55 16.98
CA ARG A 458 12.56 24.86 16.05
C ARG A 458 13.13 25.96 15.17
N ALA A 459 14.45 26.05 15.18
CA ALA A 459 15.22 27.02 14.42
C ALA A 459 14.69 27.11 12.99
N HIS A 460 13.98 28.19 12.67
CA HIS A 460 13.60 28.65 11.33
C HIS A 460 13.85 27.60 10.23
N ASP A 461 12.98 26.59 10.14
CA ASP A 461 13.07 25.57 9.09
C ASP A 461 12.98 26.31 7.75
N ARG A 462 14.10 26.42 7.05
CA ARG A 462 14.17 27.09 5.76
C ARG A 462 13.38 26.25 4.76
N PHE A 463 12.11 26.57 4.58
CA PHE A 463 11.22 25.96 3.60
C PHE A 463 11.93 25.82 2.25
N ASP A 464 11.91 24.61 1.68
CA ASP A 464 12.38 24.37 0.32
C ASP A 464 11.18 24.14 -0.59
N ASP A 465 10.34 25.17 -0.63
CA ASP A 465 9.08 25.18 -1.36
C ASP A 465 9.11 26.15 -2.54
N TYR A 466 8.28 25.83 -3.52
CA TYR A 466 8.15 26.55 -4.78
C TYR A 466 6.70 26.53 -5.26
N ILE A 467 6.34 27.55 -6.03
CA ILE A 467 5.16 27.55 -6.88
C ILE A 467 5.63 27.27 -8.30
N LEU A 468 5.13 26.19 -8.89
CA LEU A 468 5.45 25.77 -10.25
C LEU A 468 4.35 26.18 -11.20
N VAL A 469 4.71 26.95 -12.23
CA VAL A 469 3.79 27.45 -13.25
C VAL A 469 4.07 26.74 -14.56
N PHE A 470 3.07 26.03 -15.07
CA PHE A 470 3.15 25.33 -16.35
C PHE A 470 2.83 26.29 -17.51
N PRO A 471 3.32 26.01 -18.73
CA PRO A 471 2.95 26.77 -19.92
C PRO A 471 1.42 26.82 -20.10
N VAL A 472 0.87 27.97 -20.51
CA VAL A 472 -0.59 28.16 -20.66
C VAL A 472 -1.24 27.08 -21.54
N GLU A 473 -0.52 26.63 -22.57
CA GLU A 473 -0.97 25.59 -23.50
C GLU A 473 -1.18 24.22 -22.85
N SER A 474 -0.58 23.96 -21.68
CA SER A 474 -0.78 22.70 -20.96
C SER A 474 -2.14 22.62 -20.27
N GLY A 475 -2.82 23.76 -20.06
CA GLY A 475 -4.10 23.83 -19.35
C GLY A 475 -4.04 23.38 -17.89
N LEU A 476 -2.85 23.44 -17.26
CA LEU A 476 -2.64 23.03 -15.87
C LEU A 476 -2.54 24.25 -14.97
N ASP A 477 -3.26 24.20 -13.85
CA ASP A 477 -3.13 25.21 -12.81
C ASP A 477 -1.77 25.11 -12.11
N PRO A 478 -1.28 26.22 -11.51
CA PRO A 478 -0.03 26.21 -10.75
C PRO A 478 -0.03 25.18 -9.61
N LEU A 479 1.13 24.60 -9.33
CA LEU A 479 1.33 23.63 -8.25
C LEU A 479 2.19 24.22 -7.14
N TYR A 480 1.83 23.93 -5.90
CA TYR A 480 2.72 24.09 -4.77
C TYR A 480 3.53 22.81 -4.57
N ILE A 481 4.84 22.93 -4.39
CA ILE A 481 5.73 21.81 -4.09
C ILE A 481 6.61 22.14 -2.91
N VAL A 482 6.82 21.17 -2.02
CA VAL A 482 7.82 21.22 -0.95
C VAL A 482 8.74 20.02 -1.06
N PHE A 483 10.04 20.23 -0.90
CA PHE A 483 11.02 19.15 -0.82
C PHE A 483 11.49 18.99 0.61
N ASN A 484 11.76 17.74 1.00
CA ASN A 484 12.51 17.52 2.21
C ASN A 484 13.99 17.83 1.96
N ARG A 485 14.65 18.40 2.97
CA ARG A 485 16.11 18.36 3.01
C ARG A 485 16.50 17.14 3.82
N PRO A 486 17.23 16.17 3.25
CA PRO A 486 17.79 15.11 4.06
C PRO A 486 18.68 15.76 5.14
N PRO A 487 18.68 15.24 6.37
CA PRO A 487 19.57 15.75 7.41
C PRO A 487 21.02 15.63 6.89
N ASN A 488 21.79 16.71 6.99
CA ASN A 488 23.21 16.74 6.65
C ASN A 488 24.01 15.71 7.44
#